data_AF-A0AAW7Q308-F1
#
_entry.id   AF-A0AAW7Q308-F1
#
_cell.length_a   1.000
_cell.length_b   1.000
_cell.length_c   1.000
_cell.angle_alpha   90.00
_cell.angle_beta   90.00
_cell.angle_gamma   90.00
#
_symmetry.space_group_name_H-M   'P 1'
#
loop_
_entity.id
_entity.type
_entity.pdbx_description
1 polymer ?
#
loop_
_entity_poly.entity_id
_entity_poly.type
_entity_poly.pdbx_seq_one_letter_code
_entity_poly.pdbx_strand_id
1 'polypeptide(L)'
;MKKNKISTKIKLIGFLFIVLMISIITTTIYLNDKNKKDALTINIVGKQRMLTQNITKNIFYLYQHKNASMTELDNSTTEFIYNLNTLIQGNKLSKIQEAPTRQIANQLVKVDILWKSFHENIVKFKELLQKNDKDSLQLLDNVVNSIYLTNSTLLNEVDNLVSIYTIYSEEKLNNLQYIQYLFAFLILLLMIYSFIQLRTMEDNVKKFLEESEKIVKQSFDEPLTPIKLEGENEIIEMSKNINCFVDKINSVMSYSTNAIEQSKNASLKLDELNAEFDNILDELTNSPDIAKQLNKSEDIFIQSQEHLINSTRRLQDLKKELENIVISCKVPS
;
A
#
# COMPACT_ATOMS: atom_id res chain seq x y z
N MET A 1 -3.43 9.10 24.72
CA MET A 1 -3.67 8.65 23.34
C MET A 1 -3.97 7.16 23.36
N LYS A 2 -5.09 6.69 22.79
CA LYS A 2 -5.33 5.25 22.61
C LYS A 2 -4.18 4.69 21.75
N LYS A 3 -3.38 3.77 22.29
CA LYS A 3 -2.31 3.13 21.52
C LYS A 3 -2.95 2.29 20.40
N ASN A 4 -2.36 2.35 19.21
CA ASN A 4 -2.96 1.73 18.01
C ASN A 4 -2.95 0.20 18.14
N LYS A 5 -4.03 -0.42 17.66
CA LYS A 5 -4.17 -1.87 17.59
C LYS A 5 -3.30 -2.47 16.48
N ILE A 6 -2.77 -3.68 16.68
CA ILE A 6 -2.06 -4.46 15.64
C ILE A 6 -2.95 -4.58 14.40
N SER A 7 -4.22 -4.95 14.59
CA SER A 7 -5.19 -5.10 13.49
C SER A 7 -5.37 -3.81 12.70
N THR A 8 -5.39 -2.65 13.38
CA THR A 8 -5.52 -1.34 12.73
C THR A 8 -4.29 -1.01 11.88
N LYS A 9 -3.08 -1.29 12.38
CA LYS A 9 -1.84 -1.05 11.62
C LYS A 9 -1.79 -1.92 10.36
N ILE A 10 -2.13 -3.21 10.46
CA ILE A 10 -2.17 -4.14 9.32
C ILE A 10 -3.23 -3.69 8.29
N LYS A 11 -4.44 -3.36 8.74
CA LYS A 11 -5.52 -2.87 7.85
C LYS A 11 -5.13 -1.58 7.14
N LEU A 12 -4.43 -0.67 7.82
CA LEU A 12 -3.94 0.57 7.22
C LEU A 12 -2.91 0.30 6.11
N ILE A 13 -1.93 -0.58 6.36
CA ILE A 13 -0.94 -1.00 5.35
C ILE A 13 -1.66 -1.59 4.13
N GLY A 14 -2.56 -2.56 4.35
CA GLY A 14 -3.30 -3.20 3.28
C GLY A 14 -4.16 -2.21 2.47
N PHE A 15 -4.84 -1.28 3.15
CA PHE A 15 -5.62 -0.23 2.51
C PHE A 15 -4.75 0.67 1.62
N LEU A 16 -3.59 1.14 2.12
CA LEU A 16 -2.67 1.95 1.35
C LEU A 16 -2.15 1.23 0.10
N PHE A 17 -1.84 -0.07 0.22
CA PHE A 17 -1.46 -0.91 -0.93
C PHE A 17 -2.58 -0.98 -1.97
N ILE A 18 -3.82 -1.23 -1.55
CA ILE A 18 -4.97 -1.33 -2.46
C ILE A 18 -5.21 -0.02 -3.20
N VAL A 19 -5.23 1.10 -2.48
CA VAL A 19 -5.43 2.44 -3.07
C VAL A 19 -4.34 2.74 -4.09
N LEU A 20 -3.08 2.43 -3.76
CA LEU A 20 -1.94 2.65 -4.66
C LEU A 20 -2.07 1.78 -5.93
N MET A 21 -2.43 0.51 -5.78
CA MET A 21 -2.61 -0.41 -6.91
C MET A 21 -3.75 0.02 -7.84
N ILE A 22 -4.89 0.42 -7.28
CA ILE A 22 -6.01 0.95 -8.08
C ILE A 22 -5.56 2.20 -8.85
N SER A 23 -4.87 3.13 -8.19
CA SER A 23 -4.35 4.34 -8.82
C SER A 23 -3.41 4.02 -10.01
N ILE A 24 -2.52 3.05 -9.85
CA ILE A 24 -1.60 2.60 -10.90
C ILE A 24 -2.38 2.03 -12.09
N ILE A 25 -3.31 1.11 -11.83
CA ILE A 25 -4.11 0.43 -12.86
C ILE A 25 -4.94 1.45 -13.63
N THR A 26 -5.68 2.32 -12.94
CA THR A 26 -6.52 3.34 -13.56
C THR A 26 -5.70 4.31 -14.41
N THR A 27 -4.57 4.78 -13.89
CA THR A 27 -3.67 5.69 -14.64
C THR A 27 -3.10 5.01 -15.88
N THR A 28 -2.70 3.74 -15.77
CA THR A 28 -2.16 2.96 -16.89
C THR A 28 -3.21 2.76 -17.98
N ILE A 29 -4.44 2.36 -17.61
CA ILE A 29 -5.54 2.17 -18.56
C ILE A 29 -5.87 3.50 -19.26
N TYR A 30 -6.02 4.58 -18.49
CA TYR A 30 -6.36 5.91 -19.02
C TYR A 30 -5.33 6.41 -20.03
N LEU A 31 -4.03 6.28 -19.69
CA LEU A 31 -2.96 6.73 -20.58
C LEU A 31 -2.83 5.83 -21.82
N ASN A 32 -3.00 4.52 -21.68
CA ASN A 32 -2.90 3.60 -22.81
C ASN A 32 -4.01 3.83 -23.86
N ASP A 33 -5.25 4.12 -23.45
CA ASP A 33 -6.33 4.51 -24.38
C ASP A 33 -5.98 5.80 -25.13
N LYS A 34 -5.33 6.75 -24.44
CA LYS A 34 -4.87 8.00 -25.07
C LYS A 34 -3.75 7.74 -26.09
N ASN A 35 -2.84 6.81 -25.83
CA ASN A 35 -1.74 6.48 -26.75
C ASN A 35 -2.21 5.82 -28.05
N LYS A 36 -3.23 4.95 -27.99
CA LYS A 36 -3.79 4.32 -29.20
C LYS A 36 -4.36 5.35 -30.20
N LYS A 37 -4.92 6.45 -29.69
CA LYS A 37 -5.47 7.55 -30.50
C LYS A 37 -4.37 8.41 -31.11
N ASP A 38 -3.26 8.59 -30.41
CA ASP A 38 -2.11 9.31 -30.96
C ASP A 38 -1.53 8.57 -32.17
N ALA A 39 -1.43 7.24 -32.12
CA ALA A 39 -0.95 6.44 -33.24
C ALA A 39 -1.79 6.61 -34.52
N LEU A 40 -3.13 6.67 -34.38
CA LEU A 40 -4.03 6.97 -35.49
C LEU A 40 -3.80 8.39 -36.05
N THR A 41 -3.61 9.36 -35.15
CA THR A 41 -3.36 10.75 -35.52
C THR A 41 -2.03 10.90 -36.26
N ILE A 42 -0.95 10.26 -35.76
CA ILE A 42 0.36 10.22 -36.41
C ILE A 42 0.28 9.61 -37.80
N ASN A 43 -0.49 8.52 -37.98
CA ASN A 43 -0.68 7.91 -39.29
C ASN A 43 -1.38 8.87 -40.28
N ILE A 44 -2.40 9.60 -39.83
CA ILE A 44 -3.11 10.60 -40.65
C ILE A 44 -2.16 11.75 -41.05
N VAL A 45 -1.40 12.27 -40.09
CA VAL A 45 -0.40 13.32 -40.33
C VAL A 45 0.69 12.83 -41.28
N GLY A 46 1.19 11.60 -41.08
CA GLY A 46 2.16 10.95 -41.97
C GLY A 46 1.65 10.78 -43.40
N LYS A 47 0.38 10.40 -43.57
CA LYS A 47 -0.28 10.29 -44.88
C LYS A 47 -0.33 11.62 -45.62
N GLN A 48 -0.42 12.77 -44.94
CA GLN A 48 -0.42 14.07 -45.61
C GLN A 48 0.81 14.25 -46.50
N ARG A 49 2.01 13.85 -46.02
CA ARG A 49 3.25 13.90 -46.84
C ARG A 49 3.10 13.09 -48.11
N MET A 50 2.67 11.83 -47.98
CA MET A 50 2.45 10.94 -49.13
C MET A 50 1.43 11.54 -50.11
N LEU A 51 0.33 12.11 -49.60
CA LEU A 51 -0.73 12.68 -50.43
C LEU A 51 -0.24 13.90 -51.23
N THR A 52 0.56 14.81 -50.65
CA THR A 52 1.15 15.93 -51.42
C THR A 52 1.95 15.43 -52.63
N GLN A 53 2.75 14.40 -52.43
CA GLN A 53 3.56 13.81 -53.49
C GLN A 53 2.71 13.04 -54.50
N ASN A 54 1.70 12.31 -54.03
CA ASN A 54 0.82 11.56 -54.90
C ASN A 54 0.00 12.48 -55.82
N ILE A 55 -0.51 13.59 -55.27
CA ILE A 55 -1.21 14.62 -56.04
C ILE A 55 -0.30 15.21 -57.12
N THR A 56 0.90 15.64 -56.74
CA THR A 56 1.88 16.22 -57.68
C THR A 56 2.29 15.22 -58.77
N LYS A 57 2.54 13.95 -58.40
CA LYS A 57 2.83 12.86 -59.33
C LYS A 57 1.70 12.68 -60.35
N ASN A 58 0.45 12.64 -59.90
CA ASN A 58 -0.71 12.47 -60.78
C ASN A 58 -0.88 13.67 -61.72
N ILE A 59 -0.62 14.89 -61.25
CA ILE A 59 -0.68 16.10 -62.08
C ILE A 59 0.35 16.02 -63.22
N PHE A 60 1.61 15.66 -62.93
CA PHE A 60 2.62 15.52 -63.98
C PHE A 60 2.32 14.37 -64.95
N TYR A 61 1.76 13.26 -64.45
CA TYR A 61 1.34 12.15 -65.30
C TYR A 61 0.20 12.57 -66.25
N LEU A 62 -0.85 13.22 -65.73
CA LEU A 62 -1.99 13.72 -66.49
C LEU A 62 -1.59 14.82 -67.48
N TYR A 63 -0.61 15.65 -67.12
CA TYR A 63 -0.05 16.68 -68.00
C TYR A 63 0.55 16.06 -69.28
N GLN A 64 1.23 14.91 -69.16
CA GLN A 64 1.77 14.15 -70.29
C GLN A 64 0.72 13.26 -70.98
N HIS A 65 -0.28 12.79 -70.23
CA HIS A 65 -1.30 11.84 -70.67
C HIS A 65 -2.70 12.41 -70.44
N LYS A 66 -3.09 13.42 -71.21
CA LYS A 66 -4.32 14.21 -71.00
C LYS A 66 -5.62 13.41 -70.92
N ASN A 67 -5.66 12.22 -71.53
CA ASN A 67 -6.83 11.34 -71.55
C ASN A 67 -6.86 10.30 -70.41
N ALA A 68 -5.85 10.29 -69.53
CA ALA A 68 -5.82 9.38 -68.40
C ALA A 68 -6.87 9.75 -67.33
N SER A 69 -7.22 8.78 -66.49
CA SER A 69 -8.23 8.97 -65.45
C SER A 69 -7.77 9.95 -64.36
N MET A 70 -8.65 10.87 -63.96
CA MET A 70 -8.41 11.79 -62.83
C MET A 70 -8.76 11.20 -61.46
N THR A 71 -9.30 9.98 -61.40
CA THR A 71 -9.82 9.38 -60.15
C THR A 71 -8.78 9.36 -59.02
N GLU A 72 -7.53 9.03 -59.30
CA GLU A 72 -6.48 9.00 -58.26
C GLU A 72 -6.14 10.40 -57.73
N LEU A 73 -6.12 11.40 -58.62
CA LEU A 73 -5.95 12.81 -58.26
C LEU A 73 -7.10 13.29 -57.38
N ASP A 74 -8.34 12.99 -57.77
CA ASP A 74 -9.56 13.37 -57.03
C ASP A 74 -9.61 12.72 -55.65
N ASN A 75 -9.35 11.42 -55.58
CA ASN A 75 -9.33 10.68 -54.32
C ASN A 75 -8.25 11.21 -53.39
N SER A 76 -7.03 11.44 -53.89
CA SER A 76 -5.93 11.96 -53.07
C SER A 76 -6.20 13.37 -52.56
N THR A 77 -6.78 14.23 -53.40
CA THR A 77 -7.17 15.60 -53.04
C THR A 77 -8.25 15.58 -51.97
N THR A 78 -9.26 14.73 -52.13
CA THR A 78 -10.36 14.56 -51.17
C THR A 78 -9.86 14.01 -49.84
N GLU A 79 -9.01 12.98 -49.85
CA GLU A 79 -8.43 12.40 -48.64
C GLU A 79 -7.52 13.42 -47.92
N PHE A 80 -6.76 14.24 -48.65
CA PHE A 80 -5.95 15.32 -48.06
C PHE A 80 -6.85 16.30 -47.29
N ILE A 81 -7.88 16.84 -47.95
CA ILE A 81 -8.83 17.79 -47.36
C ILE A 81 -9.52 17.21 -46.12
N TYR A 82 -10.02 15.97 -46.24
CA TYR A 82 -10.70 15.29 -45.13
C TYR A 82 -9.78 15.13 -43.91
N ASN A 83 -8.55 14.69 -44.14
CA ASN A 83 -7.56 14.49 -43.08
C ASN A 83 -7.13 15.82 -42.45
N LEU A 84 -6.85 16.85 -43.25
CA LEU A 84 -6.48 18.18 -42.74
C LEU A 84 -7.60 18.78 -41.87
N ASN A 85 -8.85 18.70 -42.33
CA ASN A 85 -10.00 19.13 -41.55
C ASN A 85 -10.16 18.32 -40.26
N THR A 86 -9.94 17.01 -40.32
CA THR A 86 -9.96 16.14 -39.14
C THR A 86 -8.90 16.54 -38.12
N LEU A 87 -7.71 16.96 -38.55
CA LEU A 87 -6.64 17.43 -37.66
C LEU A 87 -6.94 18.80 -37.05
N ILE A 88 -7.59 19.69 -37.80
CA ILE A 88 -7.95 21.04 -37.34
C ILE A 88 -9.13 21.01 -36.37
N GLN A 89 -10.22 20.33 -36.74
CA GLN A 89 -11.51 20.40 -36.04
C GLN A 89 -11.78 19.19 -35.14
N GLY A 90 -10.93 18.17 -35.21
CA GLY A 90 -11.19 16.87 -34.62
C GLY A 90 -12.27 16.08 -35.38
N ASN A 91 -12.49 14.83 -34.96
CA ASN A 91 -13.54 13.97 -35.48
C ASN A 91 -14.07 13.06 -34.36
N LYS A 92 -15.34 13.25 -33.99
CA LYS A 92 -16.00 12.50 -32.91
C LYS A 92 -16.14 11.00 -33.22
N LEU A 93 -16.40 10.64 -34.49
CA LEU A 93 -16.55 9.25 -34.92
C LEU A 93 -15.23 8.50 -34.81
N SER A 94 -14.14 9.11 -35.26
CA SER A 94 -12.79 8.56 -35.18
C SER A 94 -12.11 8.81 -33.83
N LYS A 95 -12.78 9.50 -32.89
CA LYS A 95 -12.27 9.93 -31.57
C LYS A 95 -10.95 10.70 -31.65
N ILE A 96 -10.74 11.44 -32.74
CA ILE A 96 -9.59 12.33 -32.92
C ILE A 96 -9.96 13.68 -32.31
N GLN A 97 -9.12 14.18 -31.43
CA GLN A 97 -9.28 15.51 -30.85
C GLN A 97 -8.71 16.56 -31.78
N GLU A 98 -9.17 17.80 -31.62
CA GLU A 98 -8.56 18.97 -32.25
C GLU A 98 -7.08 19.11 -31.86
N ALA A 99 -6.39 20.04 -32.53
CA ALA A 99 -4.97 20.33 -32.33
C ALA A 99 -4.59 20.39 -30.83
N PRO A 100 -3.73 19.48 -30.32
CA PRO A 100 -3.53 19.32 -28.89
C PRO A 100 -2.66 20.42 -28.25
N THR A 101 -1.94 21.20 -29.06
CA THR A 101 -1.10 22.31 -28.60
C THR A 101 -1.24 23.51 -29.53
N ARG A 102 -0.94 24.72 -29.01
CA ARG A 102 -0.91 25.95 -29.81
C ARG A 102 0.11 25.87 -30.96
N GLN A 103 1.24 25.21 -30.74
CA GLN A 103 2.26 25.03 -31.77
C GLN A 103 1.73 24.18 -32.94
N ILE A 104 1.05 23.08 -32.64
CA ILE A 104 0.43 22.23 -33.65
C ILE A 104 -0.69 22.98 -34.38
N ALA A 105 -1.54 23.71 -33.64
CA ALA A 105 -2.60 24.51 -34.23
C ALA A 105 -2.05 25.55 -35.23
N ASN A 106 -0.99 26.27 -34.85
CA ASN A 106 -0.34 27.25 -35.72
C ASN A 106 0.26 26.60 -36.98
N GLN A 107 0.89 25.43 -36.83
CA GLN A 107 1.44 24.69 -37.98
C GLN A 107 0.33 24.19 -38.92
N LEU A 108 -0.79 23.71 -38.38
CA LEU A 108 -1.95 23.31 -39.18
C LEU A 108 -2.54 24.49 -39.96
N VAL A 109 -2.63 25.68 -39.37
CA VAL A 109 -3.07 26.91 -40.07
C VAL A 109 -2.13 27.24 -41.22
N LYS A 110 -0.81 27.13 -41.01
CA LYS A 110 0.19 27.37 -42.07
C LYS A 110 0.04 26.37 -43.21
N VAL A 111 -0.13 25.09 -42.90
CA VAL A 111 -0.40 24.04 -43.89
C VAL A 111 -1.72 24.30 -44.63
N ASP A 112 -2.78 24.71 -43.95
CA ASP A 112 -4.07 25.03 -44.57
C ASP A 112 -3.99 26.20 -45.56
N ILE A 113 -3.26 27.27 -45.21
CA ILE A 113 -3.04 28.41 -46.11
C ILE A 113 -2.28 27.96 -47.37
N LEU A 114 -1.20 27.21 -47.22
CA LEU A 114 -0.42 26.69 -48.34
C LEU A 114 -1.24 25.71 -49.19
N TRP A 115 -2.03 24.85 -48.55
CA TRP A 115 -2.90 23.91 -49.21
C TRP A 115 -3.98 24.62 -50.02
N LYS A 116 -4.62 25.68 -49.50
CA LYS A 116 -5.62 26.45 -50.26
C LYS A 116 -5.05 27.00 -51.56
N SER A 117 -3.85 27.60 -51.51
CA SER A 117 -3.16 28.08 -52.71
C SER A 117 -2.79 26.94 -53.66
N PHE A 118 -2.28 25.82 -53.13
CA PHE A 118 -1.96 24.64 -53.92
C PHE A 118 -3.20 24.03 -54.60
N HIS A 119 -4.31 23.93 -53.87
CA HIS A 119 -5.58 23.39 -54.34
C HIS A 119 -6.21 24.24 -55.44
N GLU A 120 -6.12 25.57 -55.36
CA GLU A 120 -6.53 26.45 -56.46
C GLU A 120 -5.77 26.14 -57.76
N ASN A 121 -4.48 25.81 -57.68
CA ASN A 121 -3.71 25.39 -58.85
C ASN A 121 -4.15 24.02 -59.37
N ILE A 122 -4.54 23.08 -58.49
CA ILE A 122 -5.11 21.78 -58.91
C ILE A 122 -6.42 21.99 -59.70
N VAL A 123 -7.29 22.88 -59.23
CA VAL A 123 -8.57 23.18 -59.90
C VAL A 123 -8.31 23.80 -61.27
N LYS A 124 -7.45 24.84 -61.34
CA LYS A 124 -7.05 25.48 -62.61
C LYS A 124 -6.41 24.48 -63.57
N PHE A 125 -5.57 23.58 -63.07
CA PHE A 125 -4.96 22.52 -63.88
C PHE A 125 -6.03 21.65 -64.54
N LYS A 126 -7.03 21.17 -63.80
CA LYS A 126 -8.11 20.33 -64.33
C LYS A 126 -8.93 21.06 -65.40
N GLU A 127 -9.24 22.34 -65.18
CA GLU A 127 -9.99 23.17 -66.13
C GLU A 127 -9.22 23.40 -67.45
N LEU A 128 -7.91 23.64 -67.35
CA LEU A 128 -7.05 23.90 -68.51
C LEU A 128 -6.70 22.62 -69.28
N LEU A 129 -6.61 21.48 -68.61
CA LEU A 129 -6.23 20.21 -69.24
C LEU A 129 -7.20 19.78 -70.36
N GLN A 130 -8.46 20.19 -70.27
CA GLN A 130 -9.51 19.88 -71.25
C GLN A 130 -9.56 20.87 -72.44
N LYS A 131 -8.76 21.95 -72.41
CA LYS A 131 -8.72 22.99 -73.44
C LYS A 131 -7.52 22.80 -74.38
N ASN A 132 -7.71 23.11 -75.66
CA ASN A 132 -6.72 22.90 -76.71
C ASN A 132 -6.30 24.19 -77.44
N ASP A 133 -6.76 25.37 -77.01
CA ASP A 133 -6.32 26.64 -77.56
C ASP A 133 -4.92 27.04 -77.04
N LYS A 134 -4.22 27.87 -77.81
CA LYS A 134 -2.83 28.25 -77.57
C LYS A 134 -2.64 28.96 -76.21
N ASP A 135 -3.56 29.83 -75.83
CA ASP A 135 -3.47 30.60 -74.59
C ASP A 135 -3.67 29.68 -73.37
N SER A 136 -4.63 28.74 -73.45
CA SER A 136 -4.83 27.72 -72.42
C SER A 136 -3.62 26.79 -72.23
N LEU A 137 -2.89 26.46 -73.29
CA LEU A 137 -1.67 25.65 -73.18
C LEU A 137 -0.55 26.40 -72.45
N GLN A 138 -0.33 27.68 -72.77
CA GLN A 138 0.66 28.48 -72.06
C GLN A 138 0.30 28.67 -70.57
N LEU A 139 -0.99 28.85 -70.28
CA LEU A 139 -1.48 28.91 -68.90
C LEU A 139 -1.30 27.58 -68.16
N LEU A 140 -1.50 26.45 -68.85
CA LEU A 140 -1.31 25.11 -68.28
C LEU A 140 0.14 24.91 -67.85
N ASP A 141 1.11 25.28 -68.69
CA ASP A 141 2.55 25.21 -68.37
C ASP A 141 2.90 26.02 -67.12
N ASN A 142 2.36 27.24 -67.03
CA ASN A 142 2.56 28.12 -65.87
C ASN A 142 1.96 27.52 -64.58
N VAL A 143 0.78 26.91 -64.66
CA VAL A 143 0.12 26.25 -63.52
C VAL A 143 0.93 25.02 -63.07
N VAL A 144 1.39 24.19 -64.00
CA VAL A 144 2.22 23.02 -63.70
C VAL A 144 3.53 23.42 -63.03
N ASN A 145 4.20 24.47 -63.52
CA ASN A 145 5.41 25.00 -62.88
C ASN A 145 5.11 25.57 -61.48
N SER A 146 3.98 26.26 -61.31
CA SER A 146 3.53 26.76 -60.01
C SER A 146 3.31 25.62 -59.01
N ILE A 147 2.70 24.52 -59.46
CA ILE A 147 2.49 23.31 -58.66
C ILE A 147 3.83 22.69 -58.25
N TYR A 148 4.79 22.59 -59.17
CA TYR A 148 6.13 22.08 -58.86
C TYR A 148 6.81 22.89 -57.74
N LEU A 149 6.84 24.22 -57.88
CA LEU A 149 7.49 25.11 -56.91
C LEU A 149 6.79 25.11 -55.54
N THR A 150 5.45 25.14 -55.55
CA THR A 150 4.66 25.20 -54.30
C THR A 150 4.58 23.84 -53.58
N ASN A 151 4.71 22.71 -54.29
CA ASN A 151 4.72 21.37 -53.69
C ASN A 151 5.88 21.21 -52.71
N SER A 152 7.09 21.66 -53.05
CA SER A 152 8.25 21.54 -52.15
C SER A 152 8.05 22.32 -50.85
N THR A 153 7.49 23.53 -50.92
CA THR A 153 7.17 24.32 -49.73
C THR A 153 6.08 23.65 -48.89
N LEU A 154 5.00 23.18 -49.52
CA LEU A 154 3.92 22.47 -48.82
C LEU A 154 4.43 21.19 -48.17
N LEU A 155 5.21 20.38 -48.87
CA LEU A 155 5.79 19.14 -48.33
C LEU A 155 6.64 19.43 -47.09
N ASN A 156 7.49 20.46 -47.14
CA ASN A 156 8.34 20.82 -46.01
C ASN A 156 7.52 21.23 -44.77
N GLU A 157 6.44 21.99 -44.95
CA GLU A 157 5.57 22.37 -43.83
C GLU A 157 4.74 21.21 -43.29
N VAL A 158 4.33 20.28 -44.17
CA VAL A 158 3.67 19.04 -43.76
C VAL A 158 4.66 18.12 -43.03
N ASP A 159 5.93 18.07 -43.44
CA ASP A 159 6.96 17.30 -42.74
C ASP A 159 7.28 17.87 -41.35
N ASN A 160 7.37 19.20 -41.25
CA ASN A 160 7.47 19.88 -39.96
C ASN A 160 6.25 19.59 -39.07
N LEU A 161 5.04 19.57 -39.62
CA LEU A 161 3.83 19.17 -38.90
C LEU A 161 3.96 17.74 -38.34
N VAL A 162 4.46 16.80 -39.14
CA VAL A 162 4.70 15.41 -38.71
C VAL A 162 5.73 15.36 -37.58
N SER A 163 6.82 16.12 -37.70
CA SER A 163 7.86 16.19 -36.68
C SER A 163 7.30 16.70 -35.35
N ILE A 164 6.56 17.81 -35.35
CA ILE A 164 5.96 18.39 -34.13
C ILE A 164 4.96 17.41 -33.49
N TYR A 165 4.11 16.75 -34.28
CA TYR A 165 3.19 15.71 -33.76
C TYR A 165 3.93 14.51 -33.16
N THR A 166 5.03 14.09 -33.79
CA THR A 166 5.87 12.98 -33.32
C THR A 166 6.48 13.33 -31.96
N ILE A 167 7.13 14.49 -31.85
CA ILE A 167 7.74 14.97 -30.61
C ILE A 167 6.70 15.09 -29.50
N TYR A 168 5.53 15.68 -29.78
CA TYR A 168 4.44 15.77 -28.80
C TYR A 168 4.00 14.39 -28.30
N SER A 169 3.88 13.41 -29.19
CA SER A 169 3.51 12.05 -28.81
C SER A 169 4.60 11.36 -27.98
N GLU A 170 5.88 11.57 -28.32
CA GLU A 170 7.02 11.01 -27.59
C GLU A 170 7.15 11.61 -26.19
N GLU A 171 7.03 12.94 -26.03
CA GLU A 171 7.06 13.60 -24.73
C GLU A 171 5.94 13.09 -23.81
N LYS A 172 4.76 12.90 -24.37
CA LYS A 172 3.61 12.34 -23.64
C LYS A 172 3.87 10.89 -23.19
N LEU A 173 4.55 10.07 -24.01
CA LEU A 173 4.97 8.72 -23.63
C LEU A 173 6.06 8.76 -22.55
N ASN A 174 7.02 9.69 -22.61
CA ASN A 174 8.05 9.85 -21.58
C ASN A 174 7.43 10.25 -20.23
N ASN A 175 6.42 11.13 -20.23
CA ASN A 175 5.67 11.48 -19.02
C ASN A 175 5.00 10.26 -18.37
N LEU A 176 4.53 9.29 -19.17
CA LEU A 176 3.98 8.03 -18.66
C LEU A 176 5.06 7.22 -17.93
N GLN A 177 6.26 7.12 -18.50
CA GLN A 177 7.39 6.43 -17.86
C GLN A 177 7.79 7.10 -16.55
N TYR A 178 7.85 8.44 -16.49
CA TYR A 178 8.13 9.17 -15.25
C TYR A 178 7.08 8.91 -14.16
N ILE A 179 5.79 8.89 -14.52
CA ILE A 179 4.71 8.54 -13.59
C ILE A 179 4.88 7.09 -13.07
N GLN A 180 5.28 6.15 -13.94
CA GLN A 180 5.54 4.77 -13.52
C GLN A 180 6.74 4.67 -12.57
N TYR A 181 7.82 5.40 -12.82
CA TYR A 181 8.96 5.47 -11.90
C TYR A 181 8.58 6.08 -10.55
N LEU A 182 7.72 7.12 -10.55
CA LEU A 182 7.18 7.69 -9.32
C LEU A 182 6.37 6.65 -8.53
N PHE A 183 5.49 5.90 -9.20
CA PHE A 183 4.74 4.83 -8.54
C PHE A 183 5.66 3.73 -8.00
N ALA A 184 6.67 3.30 -8.76
CA ALA A 184 7.64 2.31 -8.31
C ALA A 184 8.39 2.79 -7.05
N PHE A 185 8.78 4.07 -7.02
CA PHE A 185 9.40 4.69 -5.86
C PHE A 185 8.45 4.74 -4.65
N LEU A 186 7.17 5.10 -4.85
CA LEU A 186 6.16 5.10 -3.78
C LEU A 186 5.90 3.69 -3.23
N ILE A 187 5.87 2.68 -4.10
CA ILE A 187 5.75 1.27 -3.68
C ILE A 187 6.96 0.89 -2.82
N LEU A 188 8.18 1.27 -3.21
CA LEU A 188 9.39 0.99 -2.44
C LEU A 188 9.31 1.61 -1.03
N LEU A 189 8.91 2.88 -0.93
CA LEU A 189 8.71 3.54 0.36
C LEU A 189 7.64 2.84 1.20
N LEU A 190 6.53 2.44 0.58
CA LEU A 190 5.45 1.72 1.25
C LEU A 190 5.92 0.34 1.75
N MET A 191 6.74 -0.36 0.98
CA MET A 191 7.35 -1.63 1.38
C MET A 191 8.28 -1.45 2.58
N ILE A 192 9.15 -0.45 2.56
CA ILE A 192 10.05 -0.13 3.69
C ILE A 192 9.25 0.22 4.93
N TYR A 193 8.24 1.09 4.81
CA TYR A 193 7.35 1.45 5.91
C TYR A 193 6.62 0.23 6.50
N SER A 194 6.05 -0.60 5.63
CA SER A 194 5.38 -1.85 6.01
C SER A 194 6.32 -2.78 6.76
N PHE A 195 7.54 -2.96 6.25
CA PHE A 195 8.56 -3.80 6.87
C PHE A 195 8.94 -3.30 8.28
N ILE A 196 9.18 -2.00 8.45
CA ILE A 196 9.48 -1.40 9.76
C ILE A 196 8.33 -1.62 10.75
N GLN A 197 7.08 -1.42 10.31
CA GLN A 197 5.91 -1.63 11.16
C GLN A 197 5.76 -3.10 11.57
N LEU A 198 5.94 -4.04 10.65
CA LEU A 198 5.89 -5.48 10.94
C LEU A 198 7.00 -5.89 11.91
N ARG A 199 8.23 -5.41 11.70
CA ARG A 199 9.36 -5.60 12.63
C ARG A 199 9.04 -5.08 14.03
N THR A 200 8.46 -3.90 14.14
CA THR A 200 8.08 -3.31 15.43
C THR A 200 7.05 -4.17 16.16
N MET A 201 6.04 -4.68 15.44
CA MET A 201 5.04 -5.58 16.02
C MET A 201 5.68 -6.89 16.47
N GLU A 202 6.55 -7.48 15.65
CA GLU A 202 7.30 -8.69 15.97
C GLU A 202 8.14 -8.51 17.24
N ASP A 203 8.88 -7.41 17.34
CA ASP A 203 9.73 -7.11 18.50
C ASP A 203 8.91 -6.93 19.79
N ASN A 204 7.73 -6.29 19.70
CA ASN A 204 6.84 -6.13 20.86
C ASN A 204 6.26 -7.47 21.33
N VAL A 205 5.92 -8.37 20.40
CA VAL A 205 5.48 -9.73 20.74
C VAL A 205 6.62 -10.51 21.38
N LYS A 206 7.83 -10.45 20.83
CA LYS A 206 9.02 -11.12 21.41
C LYS A 206 9.30 -10.64 22.83
N LYS A 207 9.30 -9.33 23.06
CA LYS A 207 9.46 -8.76 24.40
C LYS A 207 8.39 -9.24 25.38
N PHE A 208 7.13 -9.34 24.92
CA PHE A 208 6.07 -9.91 25.73
C PHE A 208 6.33 -11.37 26.12
N LEU A 209 6.76 -12.19 25.17
CA LEU A 209 7.12 -13.58 25.42
C LEU A 209 8.30 -13.68 26.41
N GLU A 210 9.37 -12.91 26.20
CA GLU A 210 10.54 -12.89 27.08
C GLU A 210 10.19 -12.48 28.52
N GLU A 211 9.40 -11.41 28.71
CA GLU A 211 8.97 -10.99 30.05
C GLU A 211 8.01 -12.00 30.70
N SER A 212 7.13 -12.63 29.91
CA SER A 212 6.28 -13.70 30.43
C SER A 212 7.08 -14.94 30.86
N GLU A 213 8.14 -15.27 30.13
CA GLU A 213 9.03 -16.38 30.46
C GLU A 213 9.83 -16.11 31.74
N LYS A 214 10.27 -14.86 31.97
CA LYS A 214 10.94 -14.46 33.22
C LYS A 214 10.05 -14.72 34.44
N ILE A 215 8.77 -14.42 34.37
CA ILE A 215 7.81 -14.69 35.45
C ILE A 215 7.71 -16.18 35.74
N VAL A 216 7.68 -17.02 34.69
CA VAL A 216 7.66 -18.49 34.83
C VAL A 216 9.01 -19.05 35.31
N LYS A 217 10.10 -18.28 35.30
CA LYS A 217 11.41 -18.74 35.82
C LYS A 217 11.73 -18.20 37.22
N GLN A 218 11.02 -17.18 37.68
CA GLN A 218 11.26 -16.55 38.98
C GLN A 218 10.80 -17.47 40.12
N SER A 219 11.59 -17.56 41.21
CA SER A 219 11.16 -18.27 42.42
C SER A 219 10.16 -17.42 43.22
N PHE A 220 9.33 -18.08 44.04
CA PHE A 220 8.34 -17.42 44.89
C PHE A 220 8.91 -16.96 46.24
N ASP A 221 10.23 -16.93 46.39
CA ASP A 221 10.88 -16.40 47.60
C ASP A 221 10.77 -14.88 47.67
N GLU A 222 10.66 -14.24 46.50
CA GLU A 222 10.31 -12.83 46.34
C GLU A 222 8.98 -12.70 45.57
N PRO A 223 8.24 -11.59 45.74
CA PRO A 223 7.06 -11.31 44.93
C PRO A 223 7.42 -11.32 43.44
N LEU A 224 6.60 -12.02 42.65
CA LEU A 224 6.71 -12.02 41.20
C LEU A 224 6.60 -10.60 40.65
N THR A 225 7.45 -10.26 39.69
CA THR A 225 7.46 -8.93 39.10
C THR A 225 6.41 -8.80 37.99
N PRO A 226 5.60 -7.71 37.97
CA PRO A 226 4.63 -7.50 36.91
C PRO A 226 5.32 -7.10 35.59
N ILE A 227 4.78 -7.60 34.47
CA ILE A 227 5.20 -7.22 33.12
C ILE A 227 4.91 -5.73 32.90
N LYS A 228 5.95 -4.94 32.60
CA LYS A 228 5.81 -3.54 32.21
C LYS A 228 6.23 -3.37 30.76
N LEU A 229 5.27 -3.45 29.86
CA LEU A 229 5.51 -3.29 28.43
C LEU A 229 4.73 -2.12 27.86
N GLU A 230 5.40 -1.41 26.96
CA GLU A 230 4.77 -0.47 26.06
C GLU A 230 4.68 -1.09 24.67
N GLY A 231 3.52 -0.99 24.04
CA GLY A 231 3.32 -1.52 22.70
C GLY A 231 1.91 -1.26 22.20
N GLU A 232 1.47 -2.10 21.26
CA GLU A 232 0.11 -2.10 20.77
C GLU A 232 -0.89 -2.45 21.88
N ASN A 233 -2.13 -1.99 21.72
CA ASN A 233 -3.18 -2.16 22.72
C ASN A 233 -3.40 -3.64 23.09
N GLU A 234 -3.33 -4.55 22.12
CA GLU A 234 -3.49 -5.99 22.36
C GLU A 234 -2.38 -6.55 23.27
N ILE A 235 -1.12 -6.11 23.10
CA ILE A 235 0.00 -6.54 23.94
C ILE A 235 -0.13 -5.99 25.36
N ILE A 236 -0.59 -4.74 25.48
CA ILE A 236 -0.85 -4.12 26.79
C ILE A 236 -1.99 -4.83 27.52
N GLU A 237 -3.04 -5.20 26.79
CA GLU A 237 -4.17 -5.96 27.35
C GLU A 237 -3.73 -7.35 27.82
N MET A 238 -2.91 -8.06 27.04
CA MET A 238 -2.30 -9.33 27.45
C MET A 238 -1.43 -9.17 28.71
N SER A 239 -0.57 -8.15 28.74
CA SER A 239 0.27 -7.83 29.91
C SER A 239 -0.58 -7.52 31.14
N LYS A 240 -1.67 -6.76 31.01
CA LYS A 240 -2.58 -6.47 32.13
C LYS A 240 -3.25 -7.73 32.68
N ASN A 241 -3.66 -8.65 31.81
CA ASN A 241 -4.29 -9.91 32.23
C ASN A 241 -3.30 -10.79 33.00
N ILE A 242 -2.04 -10.89 32.52
CA ILE A 242 -0.98 -11.60 33.26
C ILE A 242 -0.67 -10.89 34.57
N ASN A 243 -0.56 -9.57 34.59
CA ASN A 243 -0.28 -8.82 35.82
C ASN A 243 -1.36 -9.02 36.88
N CYS A 244 -2.64 -9.06 36.49
CA CYS A 244 -3.73 -9.38 37.41
C CYS A 244 -3.59 -10.79 38.03
N PHE A 245 -3.11 -11.76 37.25
CA PHE A 245 -2.82 -13.10 37.73
C PHE A 245 -1.60 -13.12 38.68
N VAL A 246 -0.53 -12.42 38.31
CA VAL A 246 0.67 -12.22 39.14
C VAL A 246 0.33 -11.59 40.48
N ASP A 247 -0.48 -10.52 40.49
CA ASP A 247 -0.90 -9.82 41.71
C ASP A 247 -1.71 -10.75 42.63
N LYS A 248 -2.59 -11.59 42.06
CA LYS A 248 -3.34 -12.59 42.84
C LYS A 248 -2.42 -13.63 43.47
N ILE A 249 -1.43 -14.14 42.72
CA ILE A 249 -0.46 -15.10 43.27
C ILE A 249 0.36 -14.44 44.37
N ASN A 250 0.90 -13.25 44.14
CA ASN A 250 1.66 -12.51 45.14
C ASN A 250 0.86 -12.29 46.42
N SER A 251 -0.43 -11.94 46.29
CA SER A 251 -1.32 -11.80 47.44
C SER A 251 -1.50 -13.13 48.19
N VAL A 252 -1.78 -14.23 47.49
CA VAL A 252 -1.96 -15.56 48.11
C VAL A 252 -0.67 -16.01 48.80
N MET A 253 0.48 -15.83 48.15
CA MET A 253 1.79 -16.17 48.70
C MET A 253 2.11 -15.35 49.96
N SER A 254 1.82 -14.05 49.94
CA SER A 254 2.02 -13.18 51.11
C SER A 254 1.14 -13.59 52.29
N TYR A 255 -0.16 -13.83 52.07
CA TYR A 255 -1.06 -14.31 53.12
C TYR A 255 -0.66 -15.69 53.64
N SER A 256 -0.22 -16.60 52.75
CA SER A 256 0.27 -17.94 53.13
C SER A 256 1.51 -17.86 54.01
N THR A 257 2.52 -17.07 53.62
CA THR A 257 3.75 -16.88 54.41
C THR A 257 3.45 -16.29 55.79
N ASN A 258 2.60 -15.25 55.86
CA ASN A 258 2.21 -14.67 57.14
C ASN A 258 1.43 -15.67 58.01
N ALA A 259 0.52 -16.44 57.41
CA ALA A 259 -0.23 -17.48 58.14
C ALA A 259 0.69 -18.59 58.67
N ILE A 260 1.69 -19.01 57.90
CA ILE A 260 2.72 -19.98 58.34
C ILE A 260 3.49 -19.41 59.54
N GLU A 261 3.93 -18.15 59.47
CA GLU A 261 4.69 -17.51 60.56
C GLU A 261 3.85 -17.38 61.84
N GLN A 262 2.61 -16.90 61.72
CA GLN A 262 1.69 -16.79 62.85
C GLN A 262 1.35 -18.17 63.43
N SER A 263 1.13 -19.17 62.60
CA SER A 263 0.85 -20.54 63.05
C SER A 263 2.04 -21.14 63.79
N LYS A 264 3.27 -20.87 63.33
CA LYS A 264 4.49 -21.31 64.01
C LYS A 264 4.66 -20.61 65.37
N ASN A 265 4.44 -19.30 65.42
CA ASN A 265 4.50 -18.55 66.67
C ASN A 265 3.41 -18.96 67.67
N ALA A 266 2.20 -19.24 67.18
CA ALA A 266 1.11 -19.78 67.99
C ALA A 266 1.47 -21.16 68.55
N SER A 267 2.05 -22.04 67.73
CA SER A 267 2.53 -23.36 68.20
C SER A 267 3.59 -23.24 69.29
N LEU A 268 4.55 -22.32 69.17
CA LEU A 268 5.59 -22.12 70.19
C LEU A 268 5.01 -21.62 71.53
N LYS A 269 4.11 -20.62 71.47
CA LYS A 269 3.43 -20.12 72.67
C LYS A 269 2.55 -21.17 73.31
N LEU A 270 1.95 -22.01 72.47
CA LEU A 270 1.23 -23.15 72.96
C LEU A 270 2.25 -24.04 73.71
N ASP A 271 3.33 -24.51 73.09
CA ASP A 271 4.31 -25.40 73.74
C ASP A 271 4.78 -24.89 75.11
N GLU A 272 5.05 -23.59 75.23
CA GLU A 272 5.39 -22.93 76.50
C GLU A 272 4.29 -23.09 77.56
N LEU A 273 3.03 -22.90 77.18
CA LEU A 273 1.87 -23.03 78.07
C LEU A 273 1.63 -24.50 78.48
N ASN A 274 1.89 -25.49 77.61
CA ASN A 274 1.76 -26.90 77.99
C ASN A 274 2.74 -27.27 79.12
N ALA A 275 3.98 -26.79 79.00
CA ALA A 275 4.99 -26.99 80.03
C ALA A 275 4.59 -26.32 81.36
N GLU A 276 3.87 -25.19 81.32
CA GLU A 276 3.28 -24.58 82.53
C GLU A 276 2.14 -25.43 83.11
N PHE A 277 1.27 -26.00 82.27
CA PHE A 277 0.20 -26.89 82.72
C PHE A 277 0.74 -28.15 83.41
N ASP A 278 1.78 -28.79 82.86
CA ASP A 278 2.43 -29.95 83.47
C ASP A 278 2.92 -29.63 84.89
N ASN A 279 3.56 -28.47 85.09
CA ASN A 279 4.02 -28.01 86.39
C ASN A 279 2.87 -27.71 87.37
N ILE A 280 1.79 -27.09 86.90
CA ILE A 280 0.61 -26.75 87.73
C ILE A 280 -0.17 -28.02 88.11
N LEU A 281 -0.23 -29.01 87.22
CA LEU A 281 -0.89 -30.30 87.47
C LEU A 281 -0.17 -31.07 88.59
N ASP A 282 1.16 -31.06 88.59
CA ASP A 282 1.99 -31.68 89.64
C ASP A 282 1.77 -31.02 91.02
N GLU A 283 1.57 -29.69 91.07
CA GLU A 283 1.27 -28.95 92.32
C GLU A 283 -0.17 -29.17 92.86
N LEU A 284 -1.14 -29.45 91.99
CA LEU A 284 -2.57 -29.51 92.32
C LEU A 284 -3.09 -30.91 92.73
N THR A 285 -2.24 -31.75 93.31
CA THR A 285 -2.54 -33.15 93.69
C THR A 285 -3.74 -33.36 94.66
N ASN A 286 -4.38 -32.31 95.16
CA ASN A 286 -5.47 -32.36 96.15
C ASN A 286 -6.85 -31.82 95.69
N SER A 287 -7.08 -31.48 94.40
CA SER A 287 -8.40 -31.00 93.91
C SER A 287 -8.87 -31.70 92.61
N PRO A 288 -9.72 -32.73 92.71
CA PRO A 288 -10.07 -33.60 91.57
C PRO A 288 -10.88 -32.91 90.45
N ASP A 289 -11.68 -31.90 90.76
CA ASP A 289 -12.46 -31.17 89.75
C ASP A 289 -11.59 -30.23 88.90
N ILE A 290 -10.55 -29.64 89.50
CA ILE A 290 -9.61 -28.74 88.81
C ILE A 290 -8.69 -29.54 87.89
N ALA A 291 -8.14 -30.67 88.37
CA ALA A 291 -7.32 -31.56 87.56
C ALA A 291 -8.07 -32.09 86.31
N LYS A 292 -9.36 -32.41 86.45
CA LYS A 292 -10.19 -32.85 85.31
C LYS A 292 -10.42 -31.75 84.27
N GLN A 293 -10.59 -30.50 84.68
CA GLN A 293 -10.68 -29.36 83.76
C GLN A 293 -9.33 -29.05 83.11
N LEU A 294 -8.22 -29.22 83.84
CA LEU A 294 -6.87 -29.03 83.35
C LEU A 294 -6.53 -30.06 82.25
N ASN A 295 -6.74 -31.35 82.50
CA ASN A 295 -6.51 -32.41 81.51
C ASN A 295 -7.36 -32.20 80.24
N LYS A 296 -8.62 -31.75 80.37
CA LYS A 296 -9.45 -31.43 79.21
C LYS A 296 -8.90 -30.22 78.43
N SER A 297 -8.27 -29.27 79.11
CA SER A 297 -7.63 -28.11 78.48
C SER A 297 -6.33 -28.52 77.78
N GLU A 298 -5.55 -29.42 78.37
CA GLU A 298 -4.37 -30.06 77.79
C GLU A 298 -4.72 -30.85 76.51
N ASP A 299 -5.80 -31.64 76.50
CA ASP A 299 -6.28 -32.34 75.31
C ASP A 299 -6.62 -31.36 74.16
N ILE A 300 -7.37 -30.29 74.47
CA ILE A 300 -7.74 -29.25 73.49
C ILE A 300 -6.50 -28.54 72.96
N PHE A 301 -5.54 -28.32 73.85
CA PHE A 301 -4.27 -27.70 73.54
C PHE A 301 -3.45 -28.56 72.55
N ILE A 302 -3.28 -29.85 72.84
CA ILE A 302 -2.55 -30.80 71.99
C ILE A 302 -3.23 -30.88 70.61
N GLN A 303 -4.56 -30.97 70.58
CA GLN A 303 -5.32 -30.97 69.34
C GLN A 303 -5.14 -29.67 68.55
N SER A 304 -5.14 -28.52 69.22
CA SER A 304 -4.95 -27.21 68.57
C SER A 304 -3.56 -27.10 67.95
N GLN A 305 -2.54 -27.60 68.65
CA GLN A 305 -1.17 -27.65 68.14
C GLN A 305 -1.07 -28.57 66.92
N GLU A 306 -1.65 -29.77 66.97
CA GLU A 306 -1.68 -30.70 65.84
C GLU A 306 -2.36 -30.07 64.61
N HIS A 307 -3.48 -29.37 64.81
CA HIS A 307 -4.18 -28.66 63.75
C HIS A 307 -3.36 -27.51 63.14
N LEU A 308 -2.61 -26.75 63.95
CA LEU A 308 -1.72 -25.68 63.49
C LEU A 308 -0.54 -26.22 62.68
N ILE A 309 0.09 -27.30 63.15
CA ILE A 309 1.17 -27.98 62.44
C ILE A 309 0.67 -28.51 61.09
N ASN A 310 -0.49 -29.17 61.06
CA ASN A 310 -1.06 -29.70 59.83
C ASN A 310 -1.45 -28.58 58.84
N SER A 311 -2.01 -27.48 59.34
CA SER A 311 -2.34 -26.30 58.52
C SER A 311 -1.09 -25.65 57.93
N THR A 312 -0.04 -25.51 58.73
CA THR A 312 1.28 -25.01 58.28
C THR A 312 1.84 -25.90 57.16
N ARG A 313 1.78 -27.22 57.33
CA ARG A 313 2.25 -28.17 56.33
C ARG A 313 1.46 -28.06 55.03
N ARG A 314 0.13 -27.95 55.10
CA ARG A 314 -0.72 -27.76 53.90
C ARG A 314 -0.42 -26.46 53.15
N LEU A 315 -0.12 -25.38 53.86
CA LEU A 315 0.28 -24.11 53.24
C LEU A 315 1.65 -24.19 52.58
N GLN A 316 2.59 -24.93 53.17
CA GLN A 316 3.89 -25.25 52.56
C GLN A 316 3.73 -26.14 51.32
N ASP A 317 2.87 -27.14 51.38
CA ASP A 317 2.53 -28.00 50.24
C ASP A 317 1.90 -27.18 49.11
N LEU A 318 1.01 -26.22 49.42
CA LEU A 318 0.45 -25.29 48.44
C LEU A 318 1.53 -24.42 47.79
N LYS A 319 2.46 -23.84 48.57
CA LYS A 319 3.62 -23.10 48.03
C LYS A 319 4.41 -23.97 47.06
N LYS A 320 4.70 -25.22 47.46
CA LYS A 320 5.46 -26.18 46.65
C LYS A 320 4.72 -26.59 45.38
N GLU A 321 3.40 -26.76 45.42
CA GLU A 321 2.61 -27.06 44.22
C GLU A 321 2.57 -25.88 43.26
N LEU A 322 2.47 -24.64 43.75
CA LEU A 322 2.59 -23.44 42.92
C LEU A 322 3.99 -23.35 42.27
N GLU A 323 5.06 -23.68 43.00
CA GLU A 323 6.42 -23.83 42.47
C GLU A 323 6.52 -24.93 41.40
N ASN A 324 5.87 -26.08 41.62
CA ASN A 324 5.88 -27.20 40.68
C ASN A 324 5.12 -26.88 39.39
N ILE A 325 3.99 -26.18 39.45
CA ILE A 325 3.24 -25.72 38.27
C ILE A 325 4.18 -24.88 37.39
N VAL A 326 4.91 -23.95 38.01
CA VAL A 326 5.89 -23.10 37.34
C VAL A 326 7.03 -23.92 36.71
N ILE A 327 7.55 -24.93 37.41
CA ILE A 327 8.60 -25.83 36.88
C ILE A 327 8.09 -26.70 35.73
N SER A 328 6.85 -27.19 35.79
CA SER A 328 6.23 -28.04 34.76
C SER A 328 5.94 -27.32 33.45
N CYS A 329 5.84 -25.98 33.48
CA CYS A 329 5.72 -25.14 32.30
C CYS A 329 7.05 -24.96 31.53
N LYS A 330 8.18 -25.50 32.01
CA LYS A 330 9.42 -25.57 31.24
C LYS A 330 9.20 -26.50 30.05
N VAL A 331 9.03 -25.93 28.86
CA VAL A 331 8.98 -26.65 27.59
C VAL A 331 10.19 -27.60 27.50
N PRO A 332 10.02 -28.90 27.19
CA PRO A 332 11.15 -29.74 26.89
C PRO A 332 11.85 -29.16 25.65
N SER A 333 13.14 -28.88 25.82
CA SER A 333 14.07 -28.27 24.85
C SER A 333 13.94 -28.80 23.43
#